data_AF-A0A923B7B8-F1
#
_entry.id   AF-A0A923B7B8-F1
#
_cell.length_a   1.000
_cell.length_b   1.000
_cell.length_c   1.000
_cell.angle_alpha   90.00
_cell.angle_beta   90.00
_cell.angle_gamma   90.00
#
_symmetry.space_group_name_H-M   'P 1'
#
loop_
_entity.id
_entity.type
_entity.pdbx_description
1 polymer ?
#
loop_
_entity_poly.entity_id
_entity_poly.type
_entity_poly.pdbx_seq_one_letter_code
_entity_poly.pdbx_strand_id
1 'polypeptide(L)'
;MATQLDLPFEVLNDPSHQEWQYLRLMRKIWESGSERIDRTGVGTRSICGAHLRFKLLDGAMPLLTTKRVYWKTATRELLWFLTGSTNIRPLVLQGVKIWNEWPHAHYVRESGEAISLDDFVARIAADEAFAARWGDLGPVYGKQWVDWPTYRYRPDGLYEKGEGINQVAAVIESLRHSPGSRRHIIEGWNVAELDRMALPPCHKTYQFHVAGEGAEARLNCLLYQRSCDVALGLPFNLW
;
A
#
# COMPACT_ATOMS: atom_id res chain seq x y z
N MET A 1 -10.28 28.24 42.43
CA MET A 1 -9.76 28.97 41.24
C MET A 1 -9.14 27.96 40.29
N ALA A 2 -9.93 27.43 39.37
CA ALA A 2 -9.42 26.64 38.25
C ALA A 2 -9.60 27.51 37.00
N THR A 3 -8.50 27.94 36.40
CA THR A 3 -8.49 28.69 35.14
C THR A 3 -8.91 27.75 34.03
N GLN A 4 -10.14 27.94 33.55
CA GLN A 4 -10.66 27.38 32.32
C GLN A 4 -9.80 27.96 31.18
N LEU A 5 -8.97 27.12 30.56
CA LEU A 5 -8.25 27.47 29.34
C LEU A 5 -9.30 27.59 28.23
N ASP A 6 -9.78 28.81 28.01
CA ASP A 6 -10.55 29.18 26.83
C ASP A 6 -9.64 29.05 25.61
N LEU A 7 -9.65 27.86 25.00
CA LEU A 7 -9.13 27.69 23.65
C LEU A 7 -10.05 28.47 22.71
N PRO A 8 -9.54 29.45 21.95
CA PRO A 8 -10.38 30.28 21.10
C PRO A 8 -11.08 29.42 20.04
N PHE A 9 -12.40 29.62 19.93
CA PHE A 9 -13.33 28.94 19.03
C PHE A 9 -12.92 29.00 17.54
N GLU A 10 -11.99 29.88 17.17
CA GLU A 10 -11.43 30.00 15.81
C GLU A 10 -10.58 28.80 15.36
N VAL A 11 -9.98 28.03 16.27
CA VAL A 11 -9.08 26.93 15.89
C VAL A 11 -9.84 25.75 15.24
N LEU A 12 -11.13 25.60 15.51
CA LEU A 12 -11.89 24.39 15.16
C LEU A 12 -12.28 24.28 13.68
N ASN A 13 -12.13 25.34 12.89
CA ASN A 13 -12.56 25.38 11.48
C ASN A 13 -11.51 26.06 10.59
N ASP A 14 -10.25 25.65 10.64
CA ASP A 14 -9.31 26.03 9.59
C ASP A 14 -9.59 25.20 8.31
N PRO A 15 -10.22 25.77 7.26
CA PRO A 15 -10.50 25.06 6.02
C PRO A 15 -9.22 24.70 5.24
N SER A 16 -8.05 25.18 5.67
CA SER A 16 -6.73 24.86 5.13
C SER A 16 -6.19 23.51 5.63
N HIS A 17 -6.70 22.98 6.75
CA HIS A 17 -6.18 21.72 7.29
C HIS A 17 -6.44 20.56 6.33
N GLN A 18 -5.40 19.77 6.06
CA GLN A 18 -5.40 18.82 4.94
C GLN A 18 -6.37 17.66 5.14
N GLU A 19 -6.67 17.30 6.39
CA GLU A 19 -7.67 16.30 6.76
C GLU A 19 -9.09 16.64 6.26
N TRP A 20 -9.41 17.92 6.03
CA TRP A 20 -10.69 18.29 5.41
C TRP A 20 -10.87 17.70 4.01
N GLN A 21 -9.79 17.45 3.26
CA GLN A 21 -9.88 16.79 1.96
C GLN A 21 -10.42 15.36 2.09
N TYR A 22 -9.96 14.63 3.11
CA TYR A 22 -10.44 13.29 3.45
C TYR A 22 -11.92 13.31 3.85
N LEU A 23 -12.31 14.21 4.76
CA LEU A 23 -13.70 14.32 5.22
C LEU A 23 -14.66 14.76 4.10
N ARG A 24 -14.22 15.68 3.22
CA ARG A 24 -15.00 16.09 2.04
C ARG A 24 -15.12 14.94 1.04
N LEU A 25 -14.08 14.13 0.84
CA LEU A 25 -14.16 12.94 -0.02
C LEU A 25 -15.18 11.94 0.54
N MET A 26 -15.10 11.62 1.84
CA MET A 26 -16.07 10.75 2.50
C MET A 26 -17.51 11.28 2.35
N ARG A 27 -17.72 12.57 2.62
CA ARG A 27 -19.02 13.22 2.47
C ARG A 27 -19.53 13.12 1.05
N LYS A 28 -18.69 13.42 0.05
CA LYS A 28 -19.06 13.34 -1.38
C LYS A 28 -19.49 11.93 -1.77
N ILE A 29 -18.74 10.91 -1.35
CA ILE A 29 -19.08 9.50 -1.59
C ILE A 29 -20.41 9.15 -0.92
N TRP A 30 -20.63 9.62 0.31
CA TRP A 30 -21.87 9.39 1.03
C TRP A 30 -23.06 10.06 0.34
N GLU A 31 -22.98 11.35 0.02
CA GLU A 31 -24.12 12.13 -0.48
C GLU A 31 -24.43 11.88 -1.96
N SER A 32 -23.42 11.55 -2.78
CA SER A 32 -23.54 11.52 -4.25
C SER A 32 -22.91 10.28 -4.92
N GLY A 33 -22.34 9.35 -4.14
CA GLY A 33 -21.72 8.15 -4.68
C GLY A 33 -22.73 7.23 -5.35
N SER A 34 -22.33 6.63 -6.47
CA SER A 34 -23.09 5.57 -7.12
C SER A 34 -23.16 4.37 -6.19
N GLU A 35 -24.38 3.95 -5.88
CA GLU A 35 -24.63 2.72 -5.15
C GLU A 35 -24.38 1.50 -6.04
N ARG A 36 -23.70 0.51 -5.48
CA ARG A 36 -23.58 -0.83 -6.04
C ARG A 36 -23.76 -1.83 -4.91
N ILE A 37 -24.72 -2.73 -5.06
CA ILE A 37 -24.90 -3.88 -4.18
C ILE A 37 -24.15 -5.04 -4.84
N ASP A 38 -23.21 -5.65 -4.13
CA ASP A 38 -22.49 -6.82 -4.64
C ASP A 38 -23.27 -8.13 -4.38
N ARG A 39 -22.71 -9.23 -4.89
CA ARG A 39 -23.31 -10.58 -4.79
C ARG A 39 -23.38 -11.13 -3.37
N THR A 40 -22.69 -10.52 -2.40
CA THR A 40 -22.71 -10.94 -0.99
C THR A 40 -23.68 -10.09 -0.16
N GLY A 41 -24.36 -9.13 -0.80
CA GLY A 41 -25.29 -8.20 -0.14
C GLY A 41 -24.59 -7.01 0.52
N VAL A 42 -23.26 -6.89 0.36
CA VAL A 42 -22.49 -5.77 0.87
C VAL A 42 -22.57 -4.63 -0.16
N GLY A 43 -23.16 -3.51 0.27
CA GLY A 43 -23.29 -2.31 -0.56
C GLY A 43 -22.03 -1.45 -0.51
N THR A 44 -21.65 -0.87 -1.64
CA THR A 44 -20.68 0.22 -1.71
C THR A 44 -21.34 1.46 -2.29
N ARG A 45 -20.95 2.64 -1.78
CA ARG A 45 -21.11 3.92 -2.48
C ARG A 45 -19.76 4.31 -3.05
N SER A 46 -19.73 4.70 -4.31
CA SER A 46 -18.47 4.93 -5.03
C SER A 46 -18.50 6.15 -5.94
N ILE A 47 -17.35 6.77 -6.12
CA ILE A 47 -17.11 7.77 -7.17
C ILE A 47 -15.90 7.33 -7.99
N CYS A 48 -15.80 7.81 -9.24
CA CYS A 48 -14.62 7.60 -10.07
C CYS A 48 -13.77 8.87 -10.10
N GLY A 49 -12.53 8.76 -9.62
CA GLY A 49 -11.59 9.88 -9.59
C GLY A 49 -11.73 10.78 -8.37
N ALA A 50 -10.64 10.90 -7.61
CA ALA A 50 -10.44 11.88 -6.57
C ALA A 50 -8.95 12.21 -6.48
N HIS A 51 -8.62 13.43 -6.05
CA HIS A 51 -7.24 13.86 -5.84
C HIS A 51 -7.18 14.55 -4.47
N LEU A 52 -6.28 14.07 -3.61
CA LEU A 52 -5.95 14.67 -2.33
C LEU A 52 -4.46 15.05 -2.33
N ARG A 53 -4.12 16.17 -1.70
CA ARG A 53 -2.74 16.67 -1.61
C ARG A 53 -2.34 16.92 -0.16
N PHE A 54 -1.26 16.30 0.28
CA PHE A 54 -0.72 16.45 1.63
C PHE A 54 0.67 17.09 1.60
N LYS A 55 0.97 17.93 2.59
CA LYS A 55 2.21 18.69 2.74
C LYS A 55 2.99 18.03 3.86
N LEU A 56 4.20 17.59 3.54
CA LEU A 56 5.06 16.81 4.44
C LEU A 56 6.29 17.62 4.92
N LEU A 57 6.22 18.96 4.85
CA LEU A 57 7.31 19.81 5.35
C LEU A 57 7.27 19.88 6.88
N ASP A 58 8.38 20.34 7.47
CA ASP A 58 8.45 20.69 8.89
C ASP A 58 8.12 19.52 9.84
N GLY A 59 8.38 18.28 9.39
CA GLY A 59 8.10 17.06 10.14
C GLY A 59 6.62 16.62 10.13
N ALA A 60 5.77 17.26 9.31
CA ALA A 60 4.37 16.90 9.20
C ALA A 60 4.19 15.48 8.62
N MET A 61 3.25 14.73 9.21
CA MET A 61 2.85 13.40 8.76
C MET A 61 1.34 13.40 8.49
N PRO A 62 0.86 12.79 7.39
CA PRO A 62 -0.54 12.86 6.97
C PRO A 62 -1.41 11.85 7.73
N LEU A 63 -1.23 11.77 9.05
CA LEU A 63 -2.06 10.95 9.92
C LEU A 63 -3.36 11.67 10.23
N LEU A 64 -4.47 10.96 10.05
CA LEU A 64 -5.78 11.46 10.42
C LEU A 64 -5.91 11.56 11.93
N THR A 65 -6.59 12.60 12.40
CA THR A 65 -6.85 12.85 13.82
C THR A 65 -8.29 12.49 14.20
N THR A 66 -9.22 12.51 13.25
CA THR A 66 -10.63 12.15 13.44
C THR A 66 -10.85 10.64 13.65
N LYS A 67 -9.85 9.82 13.36
CA LYS A 67 -9.88 8.36 13.57
C LYS A 67 -8.47 7.85 13.86
N ARG A 68 -8.34 6.95 14.83
CA ARG A 68 -7.08 6.26 15.13
C ARG A 68 -6.60 5.46 13.92
N VAL A 69 -5.39 5.74 13.45
CA VAL A 69 -4.71 5.02 12.37
C VAL A 69 -3.70 4.01 12.94
N TYR A 70 -3.67 2.80 12.37
CA TYR A 70 -2.76 1.71 12.77
C TYR A 70 -1.38 1.86 12.10
N TRP A 71 -0.77 3.03 12.24
CA TRP A 71 0.44 3.42 11.50
C TRP A 71 1.64 2.48 11.71
N LYS A 72 1.78 1.86 12.89
CA LYS A 72 2.85 0.88 13.14
C LYS A 72 2.75 -0.33 12.22
N THR A 73 1.53 -0.77 11.94
CA THR A 73 1.27 -1.88 11.02
C THR A 73 1.61 -1.46 9.59
N ALA A 74 1.22 -0.25 9.18
CA ALA A 74 1.55 0.31 7.87
C ALA A 74 3.07 0.44 7.66
N THR A 75 3.82 0.93 8.64
CA THR A 75 5.29 0.97 8.56
C THR A 75 5.90 -0.42 8.39
N ARG A 76 5.44 -1.42 9.16
CA ARG A 76 5.96 -2.79 9.08
C ARG A 76 5.67 -3.43 7.72
N GLU A 77 4.49 -3.18 7.18
CA GLU A 77 4.11 -3.63 5.84
C GLU A 77 4.97 -2.96 4.77
N LEU A 78 5.14 -1.63 4.81
CA LEU A 78 5.99 -0.91 3.86
C LEU A 78 7.43 -1.43 3.90
N LEU A 79 7.99 -1.64 5.10
CA LEU A 79 9.32 -2.22 5.26
C LEU A 79 9.39 -3.64 4.68
N TRP A 80 8.35 -4.45 4.89
CA TRP A 80 8.26 -5.79 4.30
C TRP A 80 8.22 -5.73 2.76
N PHE A 81 7.45 -4.83 2.15
CA PHE A 81 7.47 -4.63 0.69
C PHE A 81 8.89 -4.31 0.19
N LEU A 82 9.63 -3.45 0.89
CA LEU A 82 10.99 -3.07 0.51
C LEU A 82 12.01 -4.22 0.62
N THR A 83 11.68 -5.32 1.30
CA THR A 83 12.51 -6.54 1.30
C THR A 83 12.30 -7.41 0.06
N GLY A 84 11.20 -7.21 -0.69
CA GLY A 84 10.81 -8.10 -1.78
C GLY A 84 10.18 -9.43 -1.35
N SER A 85 10.04 -9.67 -0.05
CA SER A 85 9.38 -10.87 0.46
C SER A 85 7.91 -10.91 0.03
N THR A 86 7.45 -12.11 -0.31
CA THR A 86 6.04 -12.42 -0.63
C THR A 86 5.41 -13.32 0.41
N ASN A 87 6.18 -13.73 1.42
CA ASN A 87 5.72 -14.60 2.50
C ASN A 87 5.25 -13.80 3.72
N ILE A 88 4.13 -14.19 4.31
CA ILE A 88 3.54 -13.49 5.46
C ILE A 88 4.26 -13.75 6.80
N ARG A 89 5.14 -14.75 6.93
CA ARG A 89 5.76 -15.11 8.22
C ARG A 89 6.45 -13.93 8.91
N PRO A 90 7.28 -13.10 8.24
CA PRO A 90 7.89 -11.93 8.88
C PRO A 90 6.86 -10.92 9.42
N LEU A 91 5.68 -10.82 8.80
CA LEU A 91 4.58 -9.98 9.25
C LEU A 91 3.89 -10.59 10.47
N VAL A 92 3.59 -11.90 10.42
CA VAL A 92 3.00 -12.66 11.53
C VAL A 92 3.86 -12.56 12.79
N LEU A 93 5.19 -12.74 12.67
CA LEU A 93 6.13 -12.62 13.79
C LEU A 93 6.15 -11.22 14.41
N GLN A 94 5.76 -10.20 13.66
CA GLN A 94 5.63 -8.82 14.14
C GLN A 94 4.20 -8.49 14.62
N GLY A 95 3.27 -9.46 14.59
CA GLY A 95 1.87 -9.26 14.97
C GLY A 95 1.04 -8.50 13.92
N VAL A 96 1.50 -8.42 12.68
CA VAL A 96 0.73 -7.87 11.56
C VAL A 96 -0.20 -8.95 11.02
N LYS A 97 -1.50 -8.63 10.93
CA LYS A 97 -2.57 -9.61 10.60
C LYS A 97 -3.25 -9.38 9.24
N ILE A 98 -3.03 -8.23 8.63
CA ILE A 98 -3.80 -7.73 7.47
C ILE A 98 -3.61 -8.54 6.18
N TRP A 99 -2.73 -9.55 6.18
CA TRP A 99 -2.44 -10.43 5.05
C TRP A 99 -2.81 -11.89 5.30
N ASN A 100 -3.35 -12.24 6.47
CA ASN A 100 -3.46 -13.64 6.89
C ASN A 100 -4.56 -14.41 6.15
N GLU A 101 -5.63 -13.73 5.73
CA GLU A 101 -6.84 -14.37 5.18
C GLU A 101 -6.61 -15.03 3.82
N TRP A 102 -5.79 -14.43 2.95
CA TRP A 102 -5.51 -14.95 1.60
C TRP A 102 -4.76 -16.29 1.62
N PRO A 103 -3.60 -16.42 2.27
CA PRO A 103 -2.88 -17.69 2.33
C PRO A 103 -3.63 -18.74 3.14
N HIS A 104 -4.43 -18.35 4.14
CA HIS A 104 -5.34 -19.25 4.85
C HIS A 104 -6.43 -19.81 3.94
N ALA A 105 -7.10 -18.97 3.16
CA ALA A 105 -8.12 -19.41 2.21
C ALA A 105 -7.52 -20.35 1.14
N HIS A 106 -6.32 -20.04 0.65
CA HIS A 106 -5.57 -20.92 -0.24
C HIS A 106 -5.25 -22.26 0.44
N TYR A 107 -4.75 -22.24 1.67
CA TYR A 107 -4.46 -23.44 2.45
C TYR A 107 -5.68 -24.35 2.59
N VAL A 108 -6.81 -23.81 3.06
CA VAL A 108 -8.04 -24.59 3.29
C VAL A 108 -8.53 -25.21 1.98
N ARG A 109 -8.47 -24.45 0.87
CA ARG A 109 -8.90 -24.93 -0.44
C ARG A 109 -8.01 -26.06 -0.98
N GLU A 110 -6.69 -25.92 -0.90
CA GLU A 110 -5.76 -26.88 -1.50
C GLU A 110 -5.50 -28.12 -0.62
N SER A 111 -5.48 -27.94 0.71
CA SER A 111 -5.22 -29.04 1.65
C SER A 111 -6.48 -29.82 2.04
N GLY A 112 -7.66 -29.18 1.97
CA GLY A 112 -8.90 -29.71 2.52
C GLY A 112 -8.99 -29.66 4.05
N GLU A 113 -7.96 -29.17 4.75
CA GLU A 113 -7.93 -29.08 6.20
C GLU A 113 -8.56 -27.76 6.69
N ALA A 114 -9.74 -27.86 7.31
CA ALA A 114 -10.50 -26.71 7.81
C ALA A 114 -10.01 -26.22 9.19
N ILE A 115 -8.77 -25.75 9.27
CA ILE A 115 -8.26 -25.11 10.50
C ILE A 115 -8.73 -23.67 10.63
N SER A 116 -8.80 -23.17 11.87
CA SER A 116 -9.11 -21.76 12.13
C SER A 116 -8.00 -20.84 11.60
N LEU A 117 -8.33 -19.58 11.33
CA LEU A 117 -7.33 -18.58 10.94
C LEU A 117 -6.25 -18.41 12.02
N ASP A 118 -6.63 -18.44 13.29
CA ASP A 118 -5.69 -18.29 14.41
C ASP A 118 -4.72 -19.48 14.49
N ASP A 119 -5.21 -20.72 14.28
CA ASP A 119 -4.36 -21.92 14.25
C ASP A 119 -3.42 -21.91 13.06
N PHE A 120 -3.91 -21.48 11.88
CA PHE A 120 -3.07 -21.31 10.69
C PHE A 120 -1.94 -20.31 10.96
N VAL A 121 -2.25 -19.16 11.54
CA VAL A 121 -1.27 -18.11 11.86
C VAL A 121 -0.27 -18.58 12.90
N ALA A 122 -0.72 -19.31 13.94
CA ALA A 122 0.17 -19.92 14.91
C ALA A 122 1.15 -20.91 14.25
N ARG A 123 0.67 -21.71 13.30
CA ARG A 123 1.50 -22.66 12.54
C ARG A 123 2.48 -21.97 11.60
N ILE A 124 2.08 -20.89 10.92
CA ILE A 124 2.98 -20.02 10.13
C ILE A 124 4.11 -19.47 11.00
N ALA A 125 3.82 -19.08 12.25
CA ALA A 125 4.84 -18.57 13.16
C ALA A 125 5.82 -19.68 13.61
N ALA A 126 5.27 -20.84 13.99
CA ALA A 126 6.02 -21.93 14.62
C ALA A 126 6.84 -22.80 13.65
N ASP A 127 6.36 -23.00 12.41
CA ASP A 127 6.95 -23.93 11.46
C ASP A 127 7.36 -23.20 10.16
N GLU A 128 8.67 -23.10 9.96
CA GLU A 128 9.26 -22.44 8.79
C GLU A 128 8.97 -23.16 7.48
N ALA A 129 8.93 -24.50 7.48
CA ALA A 129 8.64 -25.27 6.27
C ALA A 129 7.16 -25.12 5.90
N PHE A 130 6.27 -25.11 6.89
CA PHE A 130 4.86 -24.81 6.69
C PHE A 130 4.68 -23.40 6.13
N ALA A 131 5.35 -22.40 6.72
CA ALA A 131 5.31 -21.04 6.25
C ALA A 131 5.85 -20.88 4.83
N ALA A 132 6.98 -21.50 4.49
CA ALA A 132 7.54 -21.46 3.15
C ALA A 132 6.57 -22.00 2.10
N ARG A 133 5.79 -23.04 2.44
CA ARG A 133 4.81 -23.64 1.54
C ARG A 133 3.48 -22.89 1.45
N TRP A 134 2.98 -22.37 2.57
CA TRP A 134 1.60 -21.90 2.68
C TRP A 134 1.44 -20.42 2.99
N GLY A 135 2.52 -19.73 3.36
CA GLY A 135 2.50 -18.31 3.67
C GLY A 135 2.74 -17.38 2.47
N ASP A 136 2.94 -17.92 1.26
CA ASP A 136 3.23 -17.13 0.06
C ASP A 136 1.95 -16.48 -0.52
N LEU A 137 2.05 -15.20 -0.86
CA LEU A 137 0.96 -14.40 -1.46
C LEU A 137 1.05 -14.35 -2.98
N GLY A 138 2.04 -15.01 -3.58
CA GLY A 138 2.42 -14.83 -4.97
C GLY A 138 3.15 -13.50 -5.18
N PRO A 139 3.28 -13.03 -6.44
CA PRO A 139 4.15 -11.92 -6.78
C PRO A 139 3.49 -10.55 -6.49
N VAL A 140 3.17 -10.28 -5.23
CA VAL A 140 2.56 -9.04 -4.74
C VAL A 140 3.57 -7.88 -4.67
N TYR A 141 3.16 -6.72 -4.13
CA TYR A 141 3.88 -5.44 -4.14
C TYR A 141 5.41 -5.53 -4.08
N GLY A 142 5.98 -6.09 -3.01
CA GLY A 142 7.42 -6.12 -2.80
C GLY A 142 8.17 -6.79 -3.95
N LYS A 143 7.65 -7.92 -4.45
CA LYS A 143 8.21 -8.62 -5.60
C LYS A 143 8.30 -7.70 -6.81
N GLN A 144 7.22 -6.99 -7.13
CA GLN A 144 7.20 -6.09 -8.27
C GLN A 144 8.15 -4.90 -8.06
N TRP A 145 8.27 -4.38 -6.85
CA TRP A 145 9.07 -3.19 -6.57
C TRP A 145 10.58 -3.43 -6.59
N VAL A 146 11.05 -4.57 -6.07
CA VAL A 146 12.49 -4.81 -5.90
C VAL A 146 13.06 -5.96 -6.72
N ASP A 147 12.21 -6.79 -7.34
CA ASP A 147 12.64 -7.95 -8.16
C ASP A 147 11.62 -8.23 -9.29
N TRP A 148 11.31 -7.20 -10.09
CA TRP A 148 10.40 -7.31 -11.23
C TRP A 148 10.96 -8.28 -12.26
N PRO A 149 10.21 -9.30 -12.70
CA PRO A 149 10.74 -10.36 -13.56
C PRO A 149 11.09 -9.83 -14.96
N THR A 150 12.26 -10.24 -15.46
CA THR A 150 12.66 -10.02 -16.86
C THR A 150 12.91 -11.35 -17.56
N TYR A 151 12.88 -11.31 -18.89
CA TYR A 151 13.13 -12.48 -19.73
C TYR A 151 14.07 -12.09 -20.86
N ARG A 152 15.06 -12.95 -21.13
CA ARG A 152 16.01 -12.78 -22.23
C ARG A 152 15.73 -13.80 -23.31
N TYR A 153 15.68 -13.33 -24.55
CA TYR A 153 15.55 -14.19 -25.72
C TYR A 153 16.84 -14.98 -25.92
N ARG A 154 16.70 -16.27 -26.17
CA ARG A 154 17.80 -17.20 -26.48
C ARG A 154 17.86 -17.46 -27.98
N PRO A 155 19.06 -17.69 -28.55
CA PRO A 155 19.22 -17.99 -29.97
C PRO A 155 18.47 -19.24 -30.47
N ASP A 156 18.11 -20.16 -29.56
CA ASP A 156 17.32 -21.36 -29.86
C ASP A 156 15.80 -21.08 -29.95
N GLY A 157 15.38 -19.82 -29.86
CA GLY A 157 13.99 -19.41 -29.95
C GLY A 157 13.23 -19.40 -28.62
N LEU A 158 13.87 -19.81 -27.52
CA LEU A 158 13.25 -19.83 -26.19
C LEU A 158 13.55 -18.55 -25.40
N TYR A 159 12.88 -18.39 -24.26
CA TYR A 159 13.19 -17.33 -23.30
C TYR A 159 13.73 -17.96 -22.02
N GLU A 160 14.72 -17.30 -21.41
CA GLU A 160 15.16 -17.61 -20.05
C GLU A 160 14.88 -16.44 -19.11
N LYS A 161 14.79 -16.74 -17.82
CA LYS A 161 14.66 -15.70 -16.79
C LYS A 161 15.92 -14.84 -16.79
N GLY A 162 15.74 -13.53 -16.93
CA GLY A 162 16.80 -12.55 -16.78
C GLY A 162 16.97 -12.09 -15.33
N GLU A 163 17.88 -11.15 -15.12
CA GLU A 163 18.04 -10.47 -13.84
C GLU A 163 16.80 -9.62 -13.53
N GLY A 164 16.32 -9.68 -12.29
CA GLY A 164 15.17 -8.88 -11.88
C GLY A 164 15.49 -7.39 -11.81
N ILE A 165 14.48 -6.54 -12.01
CA ILE A 165 14.63 -5.09 -11.90
C ILE A 165 14.23 -4.64 -10.51
N ASN A 166 15.17 -4.01 -9.79
CA ASN A 166 14.89 -3.29 -8.55
C ASN A 166 14.53 -1.83 -8.85
N GLN A 167 13.23 -1.57 -9.01
CA GLN A 167 12.71 -0.24 -9.36
C GLN A 167 12.97 0.80 -8.27
N VAL A 168 12.87 0.39 -6.99
CA VAL A 168 13.13 1.28 -5.84
C VAL A 168 14.57 1.76 -5.86
N ALA A 169 15.53 0.84 -6.02
CA ALA A 169 16.95 1.18 -6.07
C ALA A 169 17.27 2.07 -7.27
N ALA A 170 16.70 1.77 -8.44
CA ALA A 170 16.87 2.58 -9.66
C ALA A 170 16.33 4.02 -9.48
N VAL A 171 15.17 4.20 -8.83
CA VAL A 171 14.64 5.54 -8.55
C VAL A 171 15.51 6.29 -7.54
N ILE A 172 15.98 5.64 -6.48
CA ILE A 172 16.85 6.29 -5.48
C ILE A 172 18.17 6.74 -6.13
N GLU A 173 18.76 5.89 -6.97
CA GLU A 173 19.95 6.24 -7.75
C GLU A 173 19.65 7.45 -8.65
N SER A 174 18.54 7.40 -9.40
CA SER A 174 18.23 8.43 -10.38
C SER A 174 17.90 9.76 -9.70
N LEU A 175 17.26 9.75 -8.53
CA LEU A 175 17.02 10.95 -7.74
C LEU A 175 18.32 11.63 -7.28
N ARG A 176 19.39 10.86 -7.04
CA ARG A 176 20.70 11.40 -6.63
C ARG A 176 21.48 11.99 -7.80
N HIS A 177 21.43 11.35 -8.97
CA HIS A 177 22.27 11.74 -10.12
C HIS A 177 21.53 12.50 -11.22
N SER A 178 20.20 12.46 -11.24
CA SER A 178 19.34 13.07 -12.25
C SER A 178 17.99 13.52 -11.67
N PRO A 179 17.99 14.42 -10.66
CA PRO A 179 16.78 14.81 -9.92
C PRO A 179 15.68 15.40 -10.81
N GLY A 180 16.03 16.09 -11.90
CA GLY A 180 15.09 16.66 -12.88
C GLY A 180 14.48 15.64 -13.85
N SER A 181 14.82 14.35 -13.75
CA SER A 181 14.21 13.31 -14.57
C SER A 181 12.71 13.23 -14.32
N ARG A 182 11.94 13.07 -15.39
CA ARG A 182 10.48 12.87 -15.36
C ARG A 182 10.10 11.39 -15.33
N ARG A 183 11.08 10.50 -15.13
CA ARG A 183 10.95 9.03 -15.22
C ARG A 183 11.16 8.33 -13.88
N HIS A 184 11.17 9.06 -12.77
CA HIS A 184 11.24 8.48 -11.42
C HIS A 184 9.91 7.80 -11.08
N ILE A 185 9.74 6.56 -11.53
CA ILE A 185 8.47 5.82 -11.42
C ILE A 185 8.73 4.43 -10.84
N ILE A 186 7.85 4.01 -9.94
CA ILE A 186 7.73 2.63 -9.47
C ILE A 186 6.33 2.14 -9.86
N GLU A 187 6.25 0.96 -10.48
CA GLU A 187 5.00 0.32 -10.88
C GLU A 187 4.85 -1.05 -10.21
N GLY A 188 3.63 -1.37 -9.78
CA GLY A 188 3.25 -2.67 -9.21
C GLY A 188 2.27 -3.44 -10.11
N TRP A 189 1.72 -2.82 -11.15
CA TRP A 189 0.75 -3.45 -12.04
C TRP A 189 1.39 -4.28 -13.15
N ASN A 190 1.84 -5.48 -12.79
CA ASN A 190 2.36 -6.45 -13.75
C ASN A 190 1.22 -7.26 -14.38
N VAL A 191 0.80 -6.86 -15.58
CA VAL A 191 -0.29 -7.50 -16.34
C VAL A 191 -0.10 -9.00 -16.51
N ALA A 192 1.15 -9.46 -16.68
CA ALA A 192 1.46 -10.88 -16.90
C ALA A 192 1.35 -11.74 -15.63
N GLU A 193 1.26 -11.12 -14.45
CA GLU A 193 1.24 -11.84 -13.17
C GLU A 193 -0.03 -11.59 -12.34
N LEU A 194 -0.98 -10.77 -12.81
CA LEU A 194 -2.19 -10.41 -12.04
C LEU A 194 -2.96 -11.63 -11.51
N ASP A 195 -3.14 -12.67 -12.34
CA ASP A 195 -3.88 -13.87 -11.98
C ASP A 195 -3.16 -14.75 -10.94
N ARG A 196 -1.86 -14.50 -10.71
CA ARG A 196 -1.03 -15.21 -9.74
C ARG A 196 -0.95 -14.49 -8.40
N MET A 197 -1.45 -13.25 -8.31
CA MET A 197 -1.43 -12.47 -7.08
C MET A 197 -2.64 -12.83 -6.23
N ALA A 198 -2.41 -13.09 -4.94
CA ALA A 198 -3.51 -13.26 -3.97
C ALA A 198 -4.46 -12.05 -3.96
N LEU A 199 -3.91 -10.85 -4.15
CA LEU A 199 -4.65 -9.61 -4.35
C LEU A 199 -3.86 -8.67 -5.27
N PRO A 200 -4.41 -8.28 -6.43
CA PRO A 200 -3.75 -7.30 -7.29
C PRO A 200 -3.53 -5.95 -6.59
N PRO A 201 -2.39 -5.26 -6.80
CA PRO A 201 -2.07 -3.99 -6.17
C PRO A 201 -3.18 -2.93 -6.27
N CYS A 202 -3.62 -2.39 -5.13
CA CYS A 202 -4.55 -1.26 -5.05
C CYS A 202 -3.82 0.05 -5.35
N HIS A 203 -2.70 0.29 -4.67
CA HIS A 203 -1.77 1.40 -4.93
C HIS A 203 -0.67 0.93 -5.88
N LYS A 204 -0.81 1.26 -7.16
CA LYS A 204 -0.06 0.59 -8.22
C LYS A 204 1.11 1.41 -8.78
N THR A 205 0.99 2.73 -8.87
CA THR A 205 2.02 3.57 -9.49
C THR A 205 2.44 4.69 -8.55
N TYR A 206 3.74 4.87 -8.38
CA TYR A 206 4.34 5.98 -7.65
C TYR A 206 5.22 6.77 -8.60
N GLN A 207 5.03 8.08 -8.69
CA GLN A 207 5.89 8.97 -9.47
C GLN A 207 6.50 10.02 -8.55
N PHE A 208 7.82 10.20 -8.65
CA PHE A 208 8.57 11.17 -7.87
C PHE A 208 8.97 12.37 -8.71
N HIS A 209 9.02 13.53 -8.07
CA HIS A 209 9.40 14.79 -8.70
C HIS A 209 10.17 15.66 -7.71
N VAL A 210 11.35 16.13 -8.12
CA VAL A 210 12.11 17.13 -7.36
C VAL A 210 11.72 18.52 -7.86
N ALA A 211 11.07 19.30 -7.00
CA ALA A 211 10.75 20.70 -7.28
C ALA A 211 11.84 21.61 -6.69
N GLY A 212 12.24 22.64 -7.42
CA GLY A 212 13.30 23.56 -7.00
C GLY A 212 14.70 22.96 -7.13
N GLU A 213 15.70 23.70 -6.65
CA GLU A 213 17.12 23.36 -6.76
C GLU A 213 17.85 23.71 -5.45
N GLY A 214 19.04 23.13 -5.25
CA GLY A 214 19.89 23.40 -4.09
C GLY A 214 19.17 23.15 -2.75
N ALA A 215 19.31 24.09 -1.81
CA ALA A 215 18.70 23.99 -0.47
C ALA A 215 17.16 24.05 -0.49
N GLU A 216 16.57 24.59 -1.55
CA GLU A 216 15.12 24.70 -1.71
C GLU A 216 14.50 23.51 -2.43
N ALA A 217 15.31 22.53 -2.85
CA ALA A 217 14.81 21.32 -3.47
C ALA A 217 13.85 20.57 -2.53
N ARG A 218 12.72 20.11 -3.08
CA ARG A 218 11.69 19.33 -2.37
C ARG A 218 11.31 18.10 -3.17
N LEU A 219 11.34 16.93 -2.53
CA LEU A 219 10.83 15.70 -3.10
C LEU A 219 9.31 15.63 -2.97
N ASN A 220 8.63 15.38 -4.09
CA ASN A 220 7.20 15.14 -4.16
C ASN A 220 6.96 13.71 -4.61
N CYS A 221 5.86 13.12 -4.15
CA CYS A 221 5.40 11.79 -4.58
C CYS A 221 3.92 11.89 -4.99
N LEU A 222 3.60 11.34 -6.16
CA LEU A 222 2.25 11.09 -6.62
C LEU A 222 1.97 9.60 -6.56
N LEU A 223 0.89 9.22 -5.88
CA LEU A 223 0.39 7.85 -5.84
C LEU A 223 -0.87 7.73 -6.70
N TYR A 224 -0.86 6.79 -7.64
CA TYR A 224 -2.06 6.33 -8.33
C TYR A 224 -2.61 5.07 -7.65
N GLN A 225 -3.80 5.21 -7.05
CA GLN A 225 -4.54 4.13 -6.42
C GLN A 225 -5.80 3.80 -7.23
N ARG A 226 -5.86 2.59 -7.80
CA ARG A 226 -6.97 2.15 -8.67
C ARG A 226 -8.25 1.81 -7.91
N SER A 227 -8.13 1.47 -6.63
CA SER A 227 -9.22 1.07 -5.74
C SER A 227 -8.86 1.47 -4.31
N CYS A 228 -9.80 2.13 -3.63
CA CYS A 228 -9.57 2.70 -2.31
C CYS A 228 -10.79 2.50 -1.43
N ASP A 229 -10.67 1.67 -0.40
CA ASP A 229 -11.57 1.75 0.75
C ASP A 229 -11.24 3.06 1.47
N VAL A 230 -12.12 4.05 1.36
CA VAL A 230 -11.86 5.39 1.91
C VAL A 230 -11.92 5.38 3.43
N ALA A 231 -12.71 4.53 4.08
CA ALA A 231 -12.90 4.61 5.53
C ALA A 231 -11.81 3.87 6.32
N LEU A 232 -11.31 2.74 5.79
CA LEU A 232 -10.30 1.90 6.45
C LEU A 232 -8.96 1.94 5.73
N GLY A 233 -8.96 1.84 4.41
CA GLY A 233 -7.76 1.74 3.59
C GLY A 233 -7.03 3.07 3.43
N LEU A 234 -7.73 4.15 3.05
CA LEU A 234 -7.09 5.43 2.78
C LEU A 234 -6.27 5.98 3.97
N PRO A 235 -6.77 6.01 5.22
CA PRO A 235 -5.98 6.49 6.35
C PRO A 235 -4.67 5.71 6.54
N PHE A 236 -4.69 4.41 6.22
CA PHE A 236 -3.54 3.52 6.28
C PHE A 236 -2.57 3.79 5.12
N ASN A 237 -3.08 3.97 3.89
CA ASN A 237 -2.28 4.23 2.68
C ASN A 237 -1.66 5.63 2.64
N LEU A 238 -2.21 6.59 3.39
CA LEU A 238 -1.65 7.94 3.49
C LEU A 238 -0.36 7.97 4.30
N TRP A 239 -0.22 7.06 5.27
CA TRP A 239 0.97 6.92 6.11
C TRP A 239 2.10 6.22 5.35
#